data_AF-A0A7D8YRQ0-F1
#
_entry.id   AF-A0A7D8YRQ0-F1
#
_cell.length_a   1.000
_cell.length_b   1.000
_cell.length_c   1.000
_cell.angle_alpha   90.00
_cell.angle_beta   90.00
_cell.angle_gamma   90.00
#
_symmetry.space_group_name_H-M   'P 1'
#
loop_
_entity.id
_entity.type
_entity.pdbx_description
1 polymer ?
#
loop_
_entity_poly.entity_id
_entity_poly.type
_entity_poly.pdbx_seq_one_letter_code
_entity_poly.pdbx_strand_id
1 'polypeptide(L)'
;MGISRDSRHKRSATGAKRAYYRKKRAFEAGRQESNTRIGTKRIHLVRTRGGNRKFRALRLEAGNFSWASEGIARKVRVIVVAFHPSNNELVRTNTLTKSAVVQVDAAPFRQWYEAHYGQNLGRRRQQKAGQEHTEPEKKSKGVEHKQELRFKAQGKVEPALEKQFEAGRLYAVISSRPGQSGRVDGYVLEGEELAFYQRQLRKLPNISPQPQPTMSASAPASTTSGPSNTNAPFQPPIRTHPPPPSSKSATTSQHASTSTSSPSTLPHSPETQRQIAEARTALEASMTNIGSSLDSSLKSRAQNLHSNSAALAKQEKELLKESARLGKETERLGKVAGEGARRVKELGNVQNWAEVLERDFLVLGETIRLANGGWSGSESGSAGSWETESEGGEGDVGTKGLDGEGDVDMDGAEATKKLDVDAGKELDDNGKGKETAALETQAQSPEQQLEVVGGSSTATIGSGSDPSFSSVHTANSTIS
;
A
#
# COMPACT_ATOMS: atom_id res chain seq x y z
N MET A 1 7.13 -1.10 36.41
CA MET A 1 7.92 -0.91 35.17
C MET A 1 7.39 -1.83 34.09
N GLY A 2 7.09 -1.31 32.90
CA GLY A 2 6.34 -2.02 31.86
C GLY A 2 7.19 -2.66 30.76
N ILE A 3 6.62 -2.66 29.55
CA ILE A 3 7.25 -3.10 28.29
C ILE A 3 8.55 -2.31 28.08
N SER A 4 9.60 -2.97 27.60
CA SER A 4 10.92 -2.37 27.33
C SER A 4 11.33 -2.58 25.88
N ARG A 5 11.96 -1.57 25.28
CA ARG A 5 12.47 -1.57 23.90
C ARG A 5 13.98 -1.86 23.83
N ASP A 6 14.60 -2.20 24.94
CA ASP A 6 16.03 -2.54 24.98
C ASP A 6 16.31 -3.85 24.22
N SER A 7 17.52 -3.99 23.67
CA SER A 7 17.96 -5.23 23.01
C SER A 7 18.68 -6.19 23.96
N ARG A 8 18.85 -5.81 25.24
CA ARG A 8 19.73 -6.49 26.19
C ARG A 8 19.08 -7.72 26.82
N HIS A 9 17.75 -7.74 26.90
CA HIS A 9 16.99 -8.93 27.27
C HIS A 9 17.01 -10.02 26.19
N LYS A 10 17.36 -9.67 24.93
CA LYS A 10 17.50 -10.64 23.83
C LYS A 10 18.91 -11.24 23.82
N ARG A 11 19.04 -12.46 23.30
CA ARG A 11 20.34 -13.12 23.08
C ARG A 11 21.21 -12.31 22.12
N SER A 12 22.54 -12.49 22.20
CA SER A 12 23.45 -11.96 21.19
C SER A 12 23.28 -12.68 19.84
N ALA A 13 23.90 -12.14 18.78
CA ALA A 13 23.95 -12.81 17.49
C ALA A 13 24.60 -14.20 17.58
N THR A 14 25.59 -14.38 18.47
CA THR A 14 26.22 -15.68 18.77
C THR A 14 25.33 -16.63 19.58
N GLY A 15 24.13 -16.22 19.98
CA GLY A 15 23.23 -17.01 20.83
C GLY A 15 23.55 -16.94 22.33
N ALA A 16 24.65 -16.30 22.73
CA ALA A 16 25.04 -16.16 24.12
C ALA A 16 24.00 -15.39 24.95
N LYS A 17 23.78 -15.85 26.19
CA LYS A 17 22.91 -15.19 27.15
C LYS A 17 23.65 -13.96 27.69
N ARG A 18 23.08 -12.78 27.50
CA ARG A 18 23.66 -11.52 28.01
C ARG A 18 23.44 -11.41 29.52
N ALA A 19 24.50 -11.04 30.23
CA ALA A 19 24.41 -10.75 31.65
C ALA A 19 23.57 -9.49 31.92
N TYR A 20 22.84 -9.49 33.03
CA TYR A 20 22.07 -8.36 33.47
C TYR A 20 22.96 -7.37 34.23
N TYR A 21 23.17 -6.17 33.69
CA TYR A 21 24.06 -5.17 34.30
C TYR A 21 23.33 -3.93 34.87
N ARG A 22 22.11 -3.63 34.41
CA ARG A 22 21.31 -2.49 34.91
C ARG A 22 19.80 -2.74 34.79
N LYS A 23 19.03 -2.09 35.67
CA LYS A 23 17.56 -2.03 35.64
C LYS A 23 17.05 -1.36 34.35
N LYS A 24 15.79 -1.66 33.97
CA LYS A 24 15.11 -1.01 32.83
C LYS A 24 15.09 0.51 33.03
N ARG A 25 15.26 1.29 31.96
CA ARG A 25 15.27 2.75 32.04
C ARG A 25 14.01 3.35 31.42
N ALA A 26 13.57 4.50 31.94
CA ALA A 26 12.36 5.17 31.48
C ALA A 26 12.42 5.56 29.98
N PHE A 27 13.60 5.89 29.46
CA PHE A 27 13.78 6.22 28.05
C PHE A 27 13.68 4.99 27.11
N GLU A 28 13.74 3.77 27.65
CA GLU A 28 13.54 2.52 26.90
C GLU A 28 12.10 2.01 27.03
N ALA A 29 11.22 2.76 27.69
CA ALA A 29 9.85 2.32 27.94
C ALA A 29 9.04 2.16 26.63
N GLY A 30 8.40 1.00 26.51
CA GLY A 30 7.29 0.76 25.59
C GLY A 30 5.94 1.04 26.28
N ARG A 31 4.90 1.20 25.47
CA ARG A 31 3.50 1.27 25.94
C ARG A 31 2.70 0.22 25.18
N GLN A 32 1.58 -0.20 25.75
CA GLN A 32 0.62 -1.07 25.07
C GLN A 32 0.20 -0.46 23.72
N GLU A 33 -0.24 -1.30 22.78
CA GLU A 33 -0.78 -0.88 21.50
C GLU A 33 -2.16 -0.21 21.63
N SER A 34 -2.64 0.45 20.59
CA SER A 34 -3.92 1.18 20.64
C SER A 34 -5.10 0.33 20.22
N ASN A 35 -4.89 -0.68 19.36
CA ASN A 35 -5.92 -1.52 18.73
C ASN A 35 -7.14 -0.72 18.30
N THR A 36 -6.89 0.35 17.54
CA THR A 36 -7.91 1.31 17.11
C THR A 36 -8.99 0.60 16.31
N ARG A 37 -10.26 0.78 16.68
CA ARG A 37 -11.41 0.16 16.03
C ARG A 37 -12.21 1.16 15.19
N ILE A 38 -13.05 0.65 14.31
CA ILE A 38 -14.07 1.46 13.65
C ILE A 38 -15.16 1.82 14.68
N GLY A 39 -15.56 3.08 14.73
CA GLY A 39 -16.64 3.56 15.59
C GLY A 39 -16.52 5.04 15.96
N THR A 40 -17.43 5.54 16.79
CA THR A 40 -17.48 6.96 17.21
C THR A 40 -16.13 7.45 17.71
N LYS A 41 -15.69 8.60 17.19
CA LYS A 41 -14.36 9.16 17.43
C LYS A 41 -14.02 9.24 18.93
N ARG A 42 -13.03 8.46 19.36
CA ARG A 42 -12.47 8.48 20.72
C ARG A 42 -10.95 8.46 20.65
N ILE A 43 -10.32 9.54 21.10
CA ILE A 43 -8.87 9.74 21.07
C ILE A 43 -8.39 10.08 22.48
N HIS A 44 -7.36 9.37 22.94
CA HIS A 44 -6.70 9.65 24.22
C HIS A 44 -5.37 10.34 23.98
N LEU A 45 -5.11 11.38 24.76
CA LEU A 45 -3.86 12.11 24.71
C LEU A 45 -2.82 11.44 25.61
N VAL A 46 -1.64 11.17 25.08
CA VAL A 46 -0.55 10.50 25.80
C VAL A 46 0.66 11.42 25.86
N ARG A 47 1.08 11.79 27.09
CA ARG A 47 2.35 12.50 27.31
C ARG A 47 3.53 11.58 26.98
N THR A 48 4.47 12.13 26.21
CA THR A 48 5.71 11.46 25.80
C THR A 48 6.93 12.23 26.32
N ARG A 49 8.13 11.73 26.00
CA ARG A 49 9.39 12.34 26.44
C ARG A 49 9.50 13.77 25.90
N GLY A 50 10.04 14.68 26.70
CA GLY A 50 10.23 16.07 26.33
C GLY A 50 8.95 16.91 26.32
N GLY A 51 7.88 16.48 27.01
CA GLY A 51 6.62 17.24 27.09
C GLY A 51 5.70 17.09 25.88
N ASN A 52 6.17 16.45 24.80
CA ASN A 52 5.40 16.20 23.58
C ASN A 52 4.17 15.32 23.83
N ARG A 53 3.16 15.46 22.98
CA ARG A 53 1.89 14.74 23.06
C ARG A 53 1.73 13.84 21.83
N LYS A 54 1.25 12.60 22.05
CA LYS A 54 0.78 11.71 20.98
C LYS A 54 -0.70 11.44 21.14
N PHE A 55 -1.39 11.23 20.03
CA PHE A 55 -2.83 11.02 20.00
C PHE A 55 -3.09 9.55 19.74
N ARG A 56 -3.56 8.85 20.77
CA ARG A 56 -3.88 7.43 20.70
C ARG A 56 -5.36 7.29 20.36
N ALA A 57 -5.67 7.03 19.10
CA ALA A 57 -7.02 6.70 18.71
C ALA A 57 -7.43 5.33 19.27
N LEU A 58 -8.60 5.25 19.89
CA LEU A 58 -9.24 4.00 20.29
C LEU A 58 -10.37 3.63 19.31
N ARG A 59 -11.11 4.63 18.84
CA ARG A 59 -12.17 4.47 17.85
C ARG A 59 -12.15 5.64 16.87
N LEU A 60 -12.30 5.34 15.57
CA LEU A 60 -12.41 6.33 14.50
C LEU A 60 -13.41 5.83 13.45
N GLU A 61 -14.28 6.72 12.98
CA GLU A 61 -15.29 6.39 11.96
C GLU A 61 -14.91 6.92 10.57
N ALA A 62 -14.13 7.99 10.52
CA ALA A 62 -13.84 8.71 9.29
C ALA A 62 -12.38 9.18 9.26
N GLY A 63 -11.90 9.39 8.04
CA GLY A 63 -10.52 9.64 7.71
C GLY A 63 -10.39 10.54 6.49
N ASN A 64 -9.23 11.18 6.29
CA ASN A 64 -8.96 11.89 5.04
C ASN A 64 -8.29 10.93 4.05
N PHE A 65 -8.96 10.65 2.94
CA PHE A 65 -8.42 9.81 1.89
C PHE A 65 -8.19 10.62 0.62
N SER A 66 -7.06 10.40 -0.03
CA SER A 66 -6.71 11.04 -1.30
C SER A 66 -6.97 10.14 -2.50
N TRP A 67 -7.54 10.70 -3.55
CA TRP A 67 -7.60 10.11 -4.88
C TRP A 67 -6.44 10.72 -5.69
N ALA A 68 -5.41 9.91 -5.94
CA ALA A 68 -4.12 10.40 -6.41
C ALA A 68 -4.17 10.87 -7.87
N SER A 69 -4.82 10.11 -8.76
CA SER A 69 -4.96 10.50 -10.17
C SER A 69 -5.63 11.86 -10.37
N GLU A 70 -6.63 12.18 -9.54
CA GLU A 70 -7.40 13.42 -9.58
C GLU A 70 -6.83 14.55 -8.72
N GLY A 71 -5.79 14.27 -7.92
CA GLY A 71 -5.15 15.26 -7.06
C GLY A 71 -6.05 15.82 -5.94
N ILE A 72 -7.05 15.05 -5.47
CA ILE A 72 -7.98 15.50 -4.43
C ILE A 72 -7.92 14.65 -3.17
N ALA A 73 -8.32 15.24 -2.03
CA ALA A 73 -8.56 14.52 -0.80
C ALA A 73 -9.89 14.90 -0.18
N ARG A 74 -10.61 13.91 0.36
CA ARG A 74 -11.90 14.11 1.00
C ARG A 74 -11.96 13.34 2.31
N LYS A 75 -12.71 13.90 3.26
CA LYS A 75 -13.09 13.19 4.47
C LYS A 75 -14.16 12.17 4.12
N VAL A 76 -13.87 10.91 4.38
CA VAL A 76 -14.73 9.77 4.04
C VAL A 76 -14.85 8.83 5.22
N ARG A 77 -16.00 8.15 5.30
CA ARG A 77 -16.27 7.18 6.35
C ARG A 77 -15.58 5.85 6.00
N VAL A 78 -14.92 5.26 6.98
CA VAL A 78 -14.30 3.93 6.88
C VAL A 78 -15.35 2.89 7.28
N ILE A 79 -15.63 1.95 6.38
CA ILE A 79 -16.73 0.99 6.54
C ILE A 79 -16.22 -0.29 7.19
N VAL A 80 -15.21 -0.92 6.59
CA VAL A 80 -14.69 -2.22 7.02
C VAL A 80 -13.21 -2.36 6.62
N VAL A 81 -12.46 -3.15 7.39
CA VAL A 81 -11.11 -3.58 7.01
C VAL A 81 -11.25 -4.83 6.15
N ALA A 82 -10.81 -4.78 4.90
CA ALA A 82 -10.97 -5.88 3.94
C ALA A 82 -9.76 -6.81 3.92
N PHE A 83 -8.55 -6.27 4.05
CA PHE A 83 -7.31 -7.03 4.01
C PHE A 83 -6.23 -6.37 4.85
N HIS A 84 -5.35 -7.16 5.45
CA HIS A 84 -4.18 -6.66 6.17
C HIS A 84 -2.96 -7.56 5.92
N PRO A 85 -1.84 -7.02 5.42
CA PRO A 85 -0.69 -7.83 5.03
C PRO A 85 0.02 -8.52 6.21
N SER A 86 0.01 -7.90 7.39
CA SER A 86 0.73 -8.44 8.56
C SER A 86 -0.02 -9.50 9.37
N ASN A 87 -1.35 -9.43 9.49
CA ASN A 87 -2.12 -10.34 10.35
C ASN A 87 -3.62 -10.32 9.98
N ASN A 88 -4.20 -11.49 9.73
CA ASN A 88 -5.61 -11.67 9.38
C ASN A 88 -6.56 -11.40 10.56
N GLU A 89 -6.13 -11.53 11.80
CA GLU A 89 -6.96 -11.22 12.97
C GLU A 89 -7.31 -9.73 13.04
N LEU A 90 -6.48 -8.86 12.46
CA LEU A 90 -6.76 -7.43 12.35
C LEU A 90 -7.92 -7.15 11.38
N VAL A 91 -8.10 -8.01 10.38
CA VAL A 91 -9.25 -7.95 9.45
C VAL A 91 -10.51 -8.37 10.18
N ARG A 92 -10.48 -9.54 10.84
CA ARG A 92 -11.64 -10.11 11.56
C ARG A 92 -12.21 -9.16 12.62
N THR A 93 -11.33 -8.41 13.27
CA THR A 93 -11.70 -7.52 14.36
C THR A 93 -11.92 -6.06 13.89
N ASN A 94 -11.72 -5.74 12.61
CA ASN A 94 -11.75 -4.37 12.07
C ASN A 94 -10.77 -3.42 12.81
N THR A 95 -9.50 -3.80 12.93
CA THR A 95 -8.46 -2.94 13.50
C THR A 95 -7.90 -1.98 12.45
N LEU A 96 -7.83 -0.70 12.77
CA LEU A 96 -7.26 0.35 11.92
C LEU A 96 -5.76 0.55 12.24
N THR A 97 -4.91 0.12 11.33
CA THR A 97 -3.44 0.18 11.40
C THR A 97 -2.87 0.65 10.05
N LYS A 98 -1.60 1.06 10.04
CA LYS A 98 -0.91 1.39 8.79
C LYS A 98 -0.90 0.15 7.87
N SER A 99 -1.10 0.38 6.58
CA SER A 99 -1.14 -0.63 5.52
C SER A 99 -2.35 -1.56 5.55
N ALA A 100 -3.35 -1.29 6.40
CA ALA A 100 -4.64 -1.95 6.29
C ALA A 100 -5.35 -1.48 5.01
N VAL A 101 -5.85 -2.44 4.22
CA VAL A 101 -6.74 -2.16 3.09
C VAL A 101 -8.16 -2.11 3.63
N VAL A 102 -8.80 -0.97 3.44
CA VAL A 102 -10.15 -0.67 3.93
C VAL A 102 -11.11 -0.41 2.78
N GLN A 103 -12.39 -0.66 3.01
CA GLN A 103 -13.44 -0.11 2.17
C GLN A 103 -13.88 1.24 2.75
N VAL A 104 -13.83 2.27 1.93
CA VAL A 104 -14.31 3.63 2.26
C VAL A 104 -15.53 3.97 1.43
N ASP A 105 -16.35 4.89 1.95
CA ASP A 105 -17.51 5.41 1.22
C ASP A 105 -17.09 6.13 -0.07
N ALA A 106 -17.77 5.86 -1.18
CA ALA A 106 -17.50 6.51 -2.47
C ALA A 106 -18.24 7.86 -2.63
N ALA A 107 -19.26 8.14 -1.82
CA ALA A 107 -20.18 9.26 -2.06
C ALA A 107 -19.48 10.64 -2.12
N PRO A 108 -18.55 11.00 -1.20
CA PRO A 108 -17.87 12.30 -1.28
C PRO A 108 -16.98 12.48 -2.51
N PHE A 109 -16.41 11.39 -3.04
CA PHE A 109 -15.63 11.42 -4.27
C PHE A 109 -16.53 11.51 -5.51
N ARG A 110 -17.66 10.78 -5.51
CA ARG A 110 -18.64 10.83 -6.59
C ARG A 110 -19.25 12.23 -6.74
N GLN A 111 -19.67 12.85 -5.64
CA GLN A 111 -20.21 14.21 -5.63
C GLN A 111 -19.22 15.22 -6.20
N TRP A 112 -17.93 15.08 -5.84
CA TRP A 112 -16.89 15.94 -6.40
C TRP A 112 -16.70 15.70 -7.91
N TYR A 113 -16.69 14.44 -8.36
CA TYR A 113 -16.53 14.10 -9.77
C TYR A 113 -17.67 14.66 -10.62
N GLU A 114 -18.93 14.51 -10.16
CA GLU A 114 -20.13 15.06 -10.80
C GLU A 114 -20.04 16.60 -10.90
N ALA A 115 -19.56 17.29 -9.86
CA ALA A 115 -19.36 18.73 -9.89
C ALA A 115 -18.18 19.17 -10.78
N HIS A 116 -17.10 18.39 -10.83
CA HIS A 116 -15.87 18.76 -11.52
C HIS A 116 -15.93 18.53 -13.03
N TYR A 117 -16.50 17.40 -13.44
CA TYR A 117 -16.58 16.93 -14.83
C TYR A 117 -17.97 17.02 -15.43
N GLY A 118 -19.02 17.25 -14.63
CA GLY A 118 -20.40 17.30 -15.13
C GLY A 118 -20.96 15.96 -15.59
N GLN A 119 -20.25 14.85 -15.36
CA GLN A 119 -20.68 13.50 -15.70
C GLN A 119 -20.94 12.64 -14.47
N ASN A 120 -21.88 11.71 -14.59
CA ASN A 120 -22.26 10.80 -13.51
C ASN A 120 -21.33 9.58 -13.49
N LEU A 121 -20.71 9.29 -12.34
CA LEU A 121 -19.82 8.15 -12.16
C LEU A 121 -20.50 7.03 -11.37
N GLY A 122 -20.60 5.83 -11.96
CA GLY A 122 -21.11 4.64 -11.26
C GLY A 122 -22.63 4.57 -11.09
N ARG A 123 -23.44 5.31 -11.87
CA ARG A 123 -24.92 5.24 -11.82
C ARG A 123 -25.56 4.28 -12.82
N ARG A 124 -24.77 3.46 -13.52
CA ARG A 124 -25.28 2.58 -14.59
C ARG A 124 -26.41 1.63 -14.14
N ARG A 125 -26.34 1.11 -12.91
CA ARG A 125 -27.40 0.26 -12.32
C ARG A 125 -28.63 1.05 -11.85
N GLN A 126 -28.45 2.28 -11.35
CA GLN A 126 -29.56 3.14 -10.90
C GLN A 126 -30.37 3.70 -12.08
N GLN A 127 -29.69 4.00 -13.20
CA GLN A 127 -30.34 4.37 -14.46
C GLN A 127 -31.26 3.27 -15.00
N LYS A 128 -30.93 1.98 -14.78
CA LYS A 128 -31.82 0.84 -15.11
C LYS A 128 -32.99 0.67 -14.15
N ALA A 129 -32.95 1.25 -12.96
CA ALA A 129 -33.97 1.12 -11.92
C ALA A 129 -34.95 2.30 -11.86
N GLY A 130 -34.84 3.26 -12.80
CA GLY A 130 -35.78 4.39 -12.91
C GLY A 130 -35.72 5.41 -11.75
N GLN A 131 -34.74 5.30 -10.84
CA GLN A 131 -34.59 6.24 -9.72
C GLN A 131 -33.63 7.38 -10.06
N GLU A 132 -34.23 8.57 -10.14
CA GLU A 132 -33.66 9.89 -9.93
C GLU A 132 -32.56 10.34 -10.93
N HIS A 133 -33.05 10.88 -12.03
CA HIS A 133 -32.42 12.03 -12.67
C HIS A 133 -32.45 13.16 -11.64
N THR A 134 -31.36 13.37 -10.89
CA THR A 134 -31.13 14.71 -10.31
C THR A 134 -31.23 15.67 -11.46
N GLU A 135 -32.23 16.57 -11.43
CA GLU A 135 -32.47 17.52 -12.52
C GLU A 135 -31.14 18.16 -12.92
N PRO A 136 -30.85 18.26 -14.22
CA PRO A 136 -29.70 19.03 -14.65
C PRO A 136 -29.96 20.47 -14.24
N GLU A 137 -29.37 20.89 -13.13
CA GLU A 137 -29.28 22.31 -12.80
C GLU A 137 -28.79 23.01 -14.07
N LYS A 138 -29.54 24.02 -14.53
CA LYS A 138 -29.17 24.81 -15.70
C LYS A 138 -27.86 25.52 -15.39
N LYS A 139 -26.74 24.91 -15.79
CA LYS A 139 -25.41 25.48 -15.62
C LYS A 139 -25.19 26.55 -16.69
N SER A 140 -24.31 27.50 -16.39
CA SER A 140 -23.91 28.48 -17.39
C SER A 140 -23.08 27.80 -18.49
N LYS A 141 -23.21 28.28 -19.73
CA LYS A 141 -22.46 27.75 -20.90
C LYS A 141 -20.94 27.70 -20.67
N GLY A 142 -20.40 28.63 -19.88
CA GLY A 142 -18.98 28.65 -19.52
C GLY A 142 -18.57 27.50 -18.59
N VAL A 143 -19.44 27.10 -17.66
CA VAL A 143 -19.20 25.94 -16.78
C VAL A 143 -19.26 24.65 -17.57
N GLU A 144 -20.23 24.52 -18.47
CA GLU A 144 -20.35 23.36 -19.36
C GLU A 144 -19.10 23.20 -20.24
N HIS A 145 -18.67 24.28 -20.88
CA HIS A 145 -17.45 24.28 -21.70
C HIS A 145 -16.21 23.88 -20.88
N LYS A 146 -16.08 24.40 -19.65
CA LYS A 146 -14.97 24.05 -18.74
C LYS A 146 -15.01 22.57 -18.32
N GLN A 147 -16.20 22.05 -18.02
CA GLN A 147 -16.40 20.64 -17.66
C GLN A 147 -16.06 19.71 -18.83
N GLU A 148 -16.51 20.05 -20.03
CA GLU A 148 -16.23 19.28 -21.24
C GLU A 148 -14.72 19.23 -21.56
N LEU A 149 -14.03 20.37 -21.49
CA LEU A 149 -12.58 20.44 -21.70
C LEU A 149 -11.82 19.58 -20.70
N ARG A 150 -12.19 19.64 -19.41
CA ARG A 150 -11.58 18.81 -18.36
C ARG A 150 -11.84 17.33 -18.60
N PHE A 151 -13.07 16.97 -18.94
CA PHE A 151 -13.44 15.58 -19.16
C PHE A 151 -12.66 14.98 -20.34
N LYS A 152 -12.50 15.73 -21.42
CA LYS A 152 -11.67 15.32 -22.57
C LYS A 152 -10.20 15.12 -22.20
N ALA A 153 -9.66 15.95 -21.31
CA ALA A 153 -8.27 15.87 -20.89
C ALA A 153 -7.98 14.71 -19.92
N GLN A 154 -8.80 14.55 -18.86
CA GLN A 154 -8.49 13.65 -17.74
C GLN A 154 -9.69 12.89 -17.18
N GLY A 155 -10.91 13.11 -17.67
CA GLY A 155 -12.12 12.56 -17.06
C GLY A 155 -12.34 11.05 -17.21
N LYS A 156 -11.50 10.34 -17.98
CA LYS A 156 -11.65 8.88 -18.18
C LYS A 156 -11.11 8.12 -16.97
N VAL A 157 -12.03 7.57 -16.18
CA VAL A 157 -11.71 6.74 -15.00
C VAL A 157 -11.45 5.28 -15.41
N GLU A 158 -10.55 4.61 -14.69
CA GLU A 158 -10.22 3.20 -14.92
C GLU A 158 -11.44 2.27 -14.64
N PRO A 159 -11.70 1.24 -15.48
CA PRO A 159 -12.92 0.43 -15.37
C PRO A 159 -13.10 -0.33 -14.05
N ALA A 160 -12.02 -0.78 -13.39
CA ALA A 160 -12.13 -1.46 -12.10
C ALA A 160 -12.45 -0.48 -10.95
N LEU A 161 -12.05 0.78 -11.07
CA LEU A 161 -12.45 1.85 -10.16
C LEU A 161 -13.92 2.27 -10.41
N GLU A 162 -14.37 2.36 -11.66
CA GLU A 162 -15.77 2.65 -12.00
C GLU A 162 -16.75 1.63 -11.38
N LYS A 163 -16.40 0.33 -11.43
CA LYS A 163 -17.17 -0.75 -10.77
C LYS A 163 -17.28 -0.55 -9.25
N GLN A 164 -16.26 0.01 -8.60
CA GLN A 164 -16.28 0.31 -7.17
C GLN A 164 -17.15 1.53 -6.85
N PHE A 165 -17.13 2.54 -7.72
CA PHE A 165 -18.07 3.65 -7.65
C PHE A 165 -19.51 3.18 -7.81
N GLU A 166 -19.79 2.19 -8.65
CA GLU A 166 -21.12 1.57 -8.77
C GLU A 166 -21.52 0.81 -7.49
N ALA A 167 -20.57 0.12 -6.85
CA ALA A 167 -20.80 -0.52 -5.55
C ALA A 167 -20.95 0.49 -4.39
N GLY A 168 -20.59 1.75 -4.60
CA GLY A 168 -20.59 2.80 -3.58
C GLY A 168 -19.49 2.66 -2.53
N ARG A 169 -18.49 1.80 -2.77
CA ARG A 169 -17.38 1.55 -1.84
C ARG A 169 -16.07 1.44 -2.60
N LEU A 170 -15.10 2.24 -2.21
CA LEU A 170 -13.76 2.22 -2.80
C LEU A 170 -12.79 1.46 -1.89
N TYR A 171 -11.86 0.72 -2.48
CA TYR A 171 -10.74 0.18 -1.72
C TYR A 171 -9.68 1.26 -1.53
N ALA A 172 -9.17 1.39 -0.31
CA ALA A 172 -8.16 2.36 0.05
C ALA A 172 -7.16 1.77 1.04
N VAL A 173 -5.94 2.30 1.08
CA VAL A 173 -4.91 1.90 2.06
C VAL A 173 -4.69 2.99 3.08
N ILE A 174 -4.65 2.61 4.36
CA ILE A 174 -4.29 3.52 5.45
C ILE A 174 -2.77 3.75 5.41
N SER A 175 -2.33 4.98 5.13
CA SER A 175 -0.92 5.36 5.13
C SER A 175 -0.45 5.89 6.50
N SER A 176 -1.38 6.44 7.28
CA SER A 176 -1.16 7.00 8.61
C SER A 176 -1.03 5.93 9.71
N ARG A 177 -0.70 6.36 10.94
CA ARG A 177 -0.58 5.50 12.13
C ARG A 177 -1.57 5.93 13.23
N PRO A 178 -2.81 5.39 13.24
CA PRO A 178 -3.88 5.86 14.13
C PRO A 178 -3.54 5.86 15.62
N GLY A 179 -2.75 4.88 16.09
CA GLY A 179 -2.29 4.81 17.48
C GLY A 179 -1.23 5.84 17.89
N GLN A 180 -0.69 6.61 16.94
CA GLN A 180 0.34 7.63 17.18
C GLN A 180 -0.17 9.04 16.85
N SER A 181 -0.78 9.21 15.67
CA SER A 181 -1.27 10.49 15.16
C SER A 181 -2.72 10.77 15.51
N GLY A 182 -3.49 9.75 15.91
CA GLY A 182 -4.92 9.89 16.20
C GLY A 182 -5.79 10.06 14.95
N ARG A 183 -5.24 9.78 13.76
CA ARG A 183 -5.92 9.95 12.47
C ARG A 183 -5.85 8.66 11.64
N VAL A 184 -6.85 8.45 10.80
CA VAL A 184 -6.91 7.36 9.82
C VAL A 184 -6.95 8.00 8.45
N ASP A 185 -5.79 8.42 7.98
CA ASP A 185 -5.61 8.99 6.65
C ASP A 185 -4.94 7.97 5.72
N GLY A 186 -5.25 8.08 4.43
CA GLY A 186 -4.88 7.10 3.42
C GLY A 186 -5.07 7.58 1.99
N TYR A 187 -4.97 6.66 1.04
CA TYR A 187 -5.21 6.93 -0.37
C TYR A 187 -6.04 5.80 -1.01
N VAL A 188 -6.81 6.14 -2.04
CA VAL A 188 -7.61 5.18 -2.82
C VAL A 188 -6.67 4.33 -3.68
N LEU A 189 -6.96 3.03 -3.78
CA LEU A 189 -6.17 2.09 -4.58
C LEU A 189 -6.50 2.23 -6.06
N GLU A 190 -5.46 2.35 -6.89
CA GLU A 190 -5.58 2.54 -8.34
C GLU A 190 -4.62 1.59 -9.10
N GLY A 191 -4.87 1.43 -10.40
CA GLY A 191 -3.97 0.74 -11.34
C GLY A 191 -3.51 -0.65 -10.89
N GLU A 192 -2.19 -0.89 -10.96
CA GLU A 192 -1.58 -2.18 -10.62
C GLU A 192 -1.74 -2.55 -9.13
N GLU A 193 -1.71 -1.56 -8.24
CA GLU A 193 -1.85 -1.78 -6.80
C GLU A 193 -3.27 -2.29 -6.50
N LEU A 194 -4.28 -1.69 -7.11
CA LEU A 194 -5.65 -2.17 -7.02
C LEU A 194 -5.78 -3.60 -7.55
N ALA A 195 -5.20 -3.89 -8.72
CA ALA A 195 -5.23 -5.23 -9.30
C ALA A 195 -4.54 -6.28 -8.40
N PHE A 196 -3.43 -5.92 -7.75
CA PHE A 196 -2.74 -6.76 -6.78
C PHE A 196 -3.64 -7.13 -5.60
N TYR A 197 -4.24 -6.14 -4.92
CA TYR A 197 -5.09 -6.40 -3.77
C TYR A 197 -6.40 -7.11 -4.14
N GLN A 198 -6.98 -6.83 -5.31
CA GLN A 198 -8.14 -7.57 -5.83
C GLN A 198 -7.82 -9.05 -6.08
N ARG A 199 -6.60 -9.39 -6.54
CA ARG A 199 -6.17 -10.80 -6.65
C ARG A 199 -6.04 -11.45 -5.27
N GLN A 200 -5.49 -10.74 -4.28
CA GLN A 200 -5.36 -11.28 -2.92
C GLN A 200 -6.72 -11.51 -2.24
N LEU A 201 -7.65 -10.55 -2.40
CA LEU A 201 -9.00 -10.67 -1.86
C LEU A 201 -9.77 -11.86 -2.45
N ARG A 202 -9.59 -12.15 -3.75
CA ARG A 202 -10.20 -13.32 -4.41
C ARG A 202 -9.62 -14.66 -3.96
N LYS A 203 -8.36 -14.70 -3.53
CA LYS A 203 -7.71 -15.92 -3.02
C LYS A 203 -8.19 -16.28 -1.62
N LEU A 204 -8.63 -15.29 -0.84
CA LEU A 204 -9.18 -15.54 0.48
C LEU A 204 -10.62 -16.05 0.32
N PRO A 205 -10.99 -17.17 0.97
CA PRO A 205 -12.38 -17.61 0.99
C PRO A 205 -13.22 -16.46 1.57
N ASN A 206 -14.39 -16.21 0.97
CA ASN A 206 -15.26 -15.10 1.33
C ASN A 206 -15.71 -15.26 2.79
N ILE A 207 -14.95 -14.67 3.71
CA ILE A 207 -15.28 -14.62 5.14
C ILE A 207 -16.44 -13.63 5.23
N SER A 208 -17.64 -14.18 5.14
CA SER A 208 -18.86 -13.45 5.45
C SER A 208 -18.70 -12.86 6.85
N PRO A 209 -18.93 -11.56 7.05
CA PRO A 209 -18.90 -10.98 8.38
C PRO A 209 -19.95 -11.71 9.22
N GLN A 210 -19.50 -12.37 10.29
CA GLN A 210 -20.38 -13.00 11.26
C GLN A 210 -21.34 -11.93 11.79
N PRO A 211 -22.66 -12.18 11.78
CA PRO A 211 -23.61 -11.26 12.41
C PRO A 211 -23.22 -11.13 13.89
N GLN A 212 -23.06 -9.89 14.34
CA GLN A 212 -22.95 -9.58 15.77
C GLN A 212 -24.17 -10.18 16.48
N PRO A 213 -24.04 -10.78 17.67
CA PRO A 213 -25.19 -11.27 18.40
C PRO A 213 -26.11 -10.09 18.69
N THR A 214 -27.28 -10.11 18.06
CA THR A 214 -28.39 -9.22 18.39
C THR A 214 -28.80 -9.56 19.82
N MET A 215 -28.44 -8.71 20.77
CA MET A 215 -29.06 -8.73 22.08
C MET A 215 -30.55 -8.48 21.85
N SER A 216 -31.35 -9.54 21.99
CA SER A 216 -32.79 -9.49 21.94
C SER A 216 -33.26 -8.50 23.00
N ALA A 217 -33.92 -7.45 22.54
CA ALA A 217 -34.67 -6.53 23.37
C ALA A 217 -35.79 -7.30 24.07
N SER A 218 -35.72 -7.42 25.39
CA SER A 218 -36.88 -7.74 26.21
C SER A 218 -37.62 -6.44 26.50
N ALA A 219 -38.92 -6.42 26.19
CA ALA A 219 -39.85 -5.37 26.56
C ALA A 219 -40.01 -5.26 28.10
N PRO A 220 -40.49 -4.12 28.62
CA PRO A 220 -40.55 -3.84 30.04
C PRO A 220 -41.91 -4.25 30.64
N ALA A 221 -41.90 -4.84 31.83
CA ALA A 221 -43.07 -4.91 32.70
C ALA A 221 -42.70 -4.40 34.10
N SER A 222 -43.57 -3.53 34.59
CA SER A 222 -43.48 -2.66 35.75
C SER A 222 -43.97 -3.32 37.05
N THR A 223 -43.36 -2.91 38.18
CA THR A 223 -43.90 -2.84 39.58
C THR A 223 -44.44 -4.14 40.22
N THR A 224 -44.16 -4.51 41.47
CA THR A 224 -44.53 -3.79 42.71
C THR A 224 -43.86 -4.44 43.95
N SER A 225 -43.43 -3.60 44.90
CA SER A 225 -43.31 -3.72 46.38
C SER A 225 -43.21 -5.08 47.12
N GLY A 226 -42.28 -5.14 48.08
CA GLY A 226 -42.59 -5.58 49.46
C GLY A 226 -41.59 -6.53 50.13
N PRO A 227 -41.25 -6.38 51.44
CA PRO A 227 -39.95 -6.80 52.00
C PRO A 227 -40.03 -8.00 52.97
N SER A 228 -38.90 -8.66 53.23
CA SER A 228 -38.46 -9.00 54.60
C SER A 228 -37.12 -9.74 54.61
N ASN A 229 -36.41 -9.43 55.68
CA ASN A 229 -35.05 -9.78 56.05
C ASN A 229 -35.06 -11.07 56.89
N THR A 230 -34.14 -12.01 56.69
CA THR A 230 -33.58 -12.86 57.77
C THR A 230 -32.29 -13.54 57.33
N ASN A 231 -31.39 -13.60 58.30
CA ASN A 231 -29.98 -13.97 58.30
C ASN A 231 -29.80 -15.51 58.38
N ALA A 232 -28.89 -16.12 57.62
CA ALA A 232 -28.07 -17.31 57.98
C ALA A 232 -27.24 -17.87 56.78
N PRO A 233 -26.12 -18.61 57.00
CA PRO A 233 -24.91 -18.46 56.19
C PRO A 233 -24.58 -19.60 55.20
N PHE A 234 -23.78 -19.23 54.20
CA PHE A 234 -22.75 -20.00 53.46
C PHE A 234 -22.89 -21.55 53.37
N GLN A 235 -23.22 -22.03 52.17
CA GLN A 235 -22.67 -23.27 51.58
C GLN A 235 -22.55 -23.12 50.04
N PRO A 236 -21.43 -23.50 49.40
CA PRO A 236 -21.33 -23.49 47.94
C PRO A 236 -21.97 -24.76 47.33
N PRO A 237 -22.68 -24.66 46.18
CA PRO A 237 -23.24 -25.83 45.51
C PRO A 237 -22.17 -26.61 44.76
N ILE A 238 -22.04 -27.89 45.11
CA ILE A 238 -21.24 -28.88 44.38
C ILE A 238 -21.92 -29.14 43.04
N ARG A 239 -21.26 -28.75 41.94
CA ARG A 239 -21.60 -29.19 40.58
C ARG A 239 -20.63 -30.29 40.17
N THR A 240 -21.13 -31.51 40.09
CA THR A 240 -20.43 -32.69 39.59
C THR A 240 -20.40 -32.65 38.05
N HIS A 241 -19.19 -32.62 37.48
CA HIS A 241 -18.94 -32.92 36.07
C HIS A 241 -18.46 -34.37 35.94
N PRO A 242 -18.88 -35.14 34.92
CA PRO A 242 -18.38 -36.49 34.68
C PRO A 242 -16.97 -36.45 34.03
N PRO A 243 -15.99 -37.21 34.53
CA PRO A 243 -14.68 -37.34 33.88
C PRO A 243 -14.64 -38.49 32.84
N PRO A 244 -13.76 -38.42 31.82
CA PRO A 244 -13.61 -39.44 30.79
C PRO A 244 -12.84 -40.68 31.29
N PRO A 245 -13.03 -41.86 30.66
CA PRO A 245 -12.44 -43.11 31.14
C PRO A 245 -10.94 -43.20 30.78
N SER A 246 -10.09 -43.38 31.79
CA SER A 246 -8.71 -43.84 31.63
C SER A 246 -8.42 -44.92 32.68
N SER A 247 -8.14 -46.12 32.18
CA SER A 247 -7.75 -47.32 32.92
C SER A 247 -6.32 -47.20 33.44
N LYS A 248 -6.13 -47.36 34.75
CA LYS A 248 -4.80 -47.63 35.35
C LYS A 248 -4.86 -48.97 36.09
N SER A 249 -4.15 -49.94 35.54
CA SER A 249 -3.72 -51.14 36.28
C SER A 249 -2.41 -50.79 37.00
N ALA A 250 -2.34 -51.15 38.28
CA ALA A 250 -1.22 -50.90 39.17
C ALA A 250 0.02 -51.73 38.78
N THR A 251 1.20 -51.10 38.82
CA THR A 251 2.49 -51.79 38.76
C THR A 251 3.27 -51.46 40.03
N THR A 252 3.38 -52.46 40.89
CA THR A 252 4.32 -52.52 42.01
C THR A 252 5.74 -52.69 41.47
N SER A 253 6.65 -51.83 41.90
CA SER A 253 8.09 -51.91 41.63
C SER A 253 8.78 -52.81 42.65
N GLN A 254 9.24 -53.99 42.21
CA GLN A 254 10.36 -54.70 42.84
C GLN A 254 11.37 -55.04 41.76
N HIS A 255 12.56 -54.44 41.88
CA HIS A 255 13.75 -54.84 41.12
C HIS A 255 14.49 -55.90 41.92
N ALA A 256 14.58 -57.12 41.38
CA ALA A 256 15.61 -58.09 41.70
C ALA A 256 16.08 -58.75 40.40
N SER A 257 17.40 -58.90 40.32
CA SER A 257 18.27 -59.23 39.20
C SER A 257 17.89 -60.44 38.34
N THR A 258 18.01 -60.26 37.02
CA THR A 258 18.06 -61.32 36.01
C THR A 258 19.36 -62.12 36.15
N SER A 259 19.25 -63.40 36.49
CA SER A 259 20.22 -64.42 36.12
C SER A 259 19.72 -65.18 34.88
N THR A 260 20.70 -65.53 34.07
CA THR A 260 20.70 -66.28 32.82
C THR A 260 19.67 -67.42 32.73
N SER A 261 18.79 -67.41 31.72
CA SER A 261 18.27 -68.64 31.11
C SER A 261 17.67 -68.40 29.72
N SER A 262 17.85 -69.41 28.88
CA SER A 262 17.65 -69.54 27.43
C SER A 262 16.22 -69.21 26.92
N PRO A 263 16.04 -68.90 25.62
CA PRO A 263 14.72 -68.62 25.07
C PRO A 263 13.89 -69.91 24.95
N SER A 264 12.82 -70.02 25.72
CA SER A 264 11.81 -71.07 25.56
C SER A 264 10.83 -70.67 24.45
N THR A 265 10.90 -71.39 23.33
CA THR A 265 9.89 -71.41 22.26
C THR A 265 8.70 -72.25 22.68
N LEU A 266 7.49 -71.66 22.71
CA LEU A 266 6.21 -72.38 22.75
C LEU A 266 5.20 -71.68 21.82
N PRO A 267 4.23 -72.43 21.25
CA PRO A 267 3.72 -72.20 19.91
C PRO A 267 2.72 -71.05 19.87
N HIS A 268 3.05 -69.97 19.16
CA HIS A 268 2.03 -69.04 18.72
C HIS A 268 1.10 -69.79 17.75
N SER A 269 -0.21 -69.77 18.03
CA SER A 269 -1.23 -70.23 17.08
C SER A 269 -0.89 -69.73 15.67
N PRO A 270 -1.03 -70.54 14.61
CA PRO A 270 -0.69 -70.14 13.24
C PRO A 270 -1.38 -68.83 12.83
N GLU A 271 -2.54 -68.55 13.41
CA GLU A 271 -3.29 -67.31 13.21
C GLU A 271 -2.59 -66.08 13.83
N THR A 272 -2.03 -66.20 15.02
CA THR A 272 -1.29 -65.12 15.69
C THR A 272 0.00 -64.79 14.93
N GLN A 273 0.69 -65.80 14.38
CA GLN A 273 1.89 -65.58 13.56
C GLN A 273 1.54 -64.86 12.26
N ARG A 274 0.42 -65.22 11.63
CA ARG A 274 -0.08 -64.54 10.42
C ARG A 274 -0.43 -63.08 10.70
N GLN A 275 -1.10 -62.79 11.82
CA GLN A 275 -1.41 -61.41 12.23
C GLN A 275 -0.15 -60.59 12.54
N ILE A 276 0.86 -61.19 13.17
CA ILE A 276 2.14 -60.52 13.44
C ILE A 276 2.89 -60.25 12.13
N ALA A 277 2.91 -61.19 11.19
CA ALA A 277 3.52 -61.00 9.88
C ALA A 277 2.79 -59.91 9.08
N GLU A 278 1.46 -59.94 9.06
CA GLU A 278 0.62 -58.93 8.40
C GLU A 278 0.85 -57.53 9.01
N ALA A 279 0.86 -57.43 10.34
CA ALA A 279 1.14 -56.16 11.03
C ALA A 279 2.53 -55.60 10.72
N ARG A 280 3.55 -56.46 10.59
CA ARG A 280 4.91 -56.05 10.19
C ARG A 280 4.92 -55.55 8.74
N THR A 281 4.28 -56.26 7.82
CA THR A 281 4.20 -55.83 6.41
C THR A 281 3.43 -54.53 6.25
N ALA A 282 2.34 -54.33 7.01
CA ALA A 282 1.58 -53.08 6.99
C ALA A 282 2.40 -51.90 7.54
N LEU A 283 3.23 -52.13 8.56
CA LEU A 283 4.11 -51.11 9.12
C LEU A 283 5.25 -50.75 8.15
N GLU A 284 5.88 -51.72 7.51
CA GLU A 284 6.90 -51.49 6.48
C GLU A 284 6.32 -50.75 5.26
N ALA A 285 5.11 -51.11 4.82
CA ALA A 285 4.38 -50.39 3.79
C ALA A 285 4.07 -48.93 4.22
N SER A 286 3.70 -48.71 5.48
CA SER A 286 3.48 -47.36 6.01
C SER A 286 4.79 -46.54 6.04
N MET A 287 5.90 -47.14 6.46
CA MET A 287 7.19 -46.45 6.52
C MET A 287 7.72 -46.09 5.13
N THR A 288 7.61 -47.01 4.16
CA THR A 288 8.00 -46.76 2.78
C THR A 288 7.12 -45.71 2.10
N ASN A 289 5.81 -45.71 2.36
CA ASN A 289 4.91 -44.67 1.86
C ASN A 289 5.27 -43.29 2.43
N ILE A 290 5.52 -43.19 3.74
CA ILE A 290 5.96 -41.94 4.38
C ILE A 290 7.29 -41.47 3.78
N GLY A 291 8.26 -42.37 3.60
CA GLY A 291 9.54 -42.06 2.97
C GLY A 291 9.38 -41.50 1.55
N SER A 292 8.60 -42.17 0.70
CA SER A 292 8.35 -41.74 -0.68
C SER A 292 7.62 -40.38 -0.77
N SER A 293 6.70 -40.11 0.16
CA SER A 293 5.99 -38.83 0.25
C SER A 293 6.92 -37.67 0.64
N LEU A 294 7.88 -37.92 1.54
CA LEU A 294 8.87 -36.93 1.94
C LEU A 294 9.87 -36.67 0.82
N ASP A 295 10.34 -37.71 0.14
CA ASP A 295 11.30 -37.58 -0.97
C ASP A 295 10.71 -36.80 -2.13
N SER A 296 9.46 -37.07 -2.51
CA SER A 296 8.77 -36.31 -3.57
C SER A 296 8.60 -34.83 -3.20
N SER A 297 8.27 -34.54 -1.94
CA SER A 297 8.16 -33.17 -1.40
C SER A 297 9.50 -32.44 -1.42
N LEU A 298 10.58 -33.09 -0.98
CA LEU A 298 11.93 -32.53 -0.99
C LEU A 298 12.44 -32.28 -2.42
N LYS A 299 12.20 -33.23 -3.34
CA LYS A 299 12.58 -33.09 -4.75
C LYS A 299 11.83 -31.93 -5.42
N SER A 300 10.53 -31.80 -5.20
CA SER A 300 9.73 -30.68 -5.68
C SER A 300 10.23 -29.34 -5.13
N ARG A 301 10.54 -29.29 -3.82
CA ARG A 301 11.08 -28.08 -3.19
C ARG A 301 12.46 -27.70 -3.73
N ALA A 302 13.34 -28.66 -3.98
CA ALA A 302 14.65 -28.42 -4.58
C ALA A 302 14.52 -27.87 -6.01
N GLN A 303 13.64 -28.45 -6.83
CA GLN A 303 13.35 -27.95 -8.18
C GLN A 303 12.82 -26.51 -8.15
N ASN A 304 11.89 -26.21 -7.24
CA ASN A 304 11.36 -24.85 -7.07
C ASN A 304 12.43 -23.85 -6.61
N LEU A 305 13.37 -24.27 -5.75
CA LEU A 305 14.48 -23.41 -5.33
C LEU A 305 15.42 -23.09 -6.49
N HIS A 306 15.72 -24.06 -7.34
CA HIS A 306 16.58 -23.85 -8.51
C HIS A 306 15.89 -23.01 -9.60
N SER A 307 14.59 -23.20 -9.84
CA SER A 307 13.86 -22.33 -10.76
C SER A 307 13.78 -20.89 -10.24
N ASN A 308 13.61 -20.72 -8.93
CA ASN A 308 13.57 -19.40 -8.31
C ASN A 308 14.95 -18.72 -8.33
N SER A 309 16.04 -19.45 -8.06
CA SER A 309 17.39 -18.87 -8.14
C SER A 309 17.72 -18.43 -9.56
N ALA A 310 17.36 -19.21 -10.57
CA ALA A 310 17.52 -18.83 -11.98
C ALA A 310 16.66 -17.61 -12.37
N ALA A 311 15.44 -17.50 -11.85
CA ALA A 311 14.58 -16.34 -12.09
C ALA A 311 15.15 -15.07 -11.43
N LEU A 312 15.64 -15.17 -10.19
CA LEU A 312 16.26 -14.05 -9.48
C LEU A 312 17.52 -13.55 -10.19
N ALA A 313 18.36 -14.45 -10.69
CA ALA A 313 19.55 -14.08 -11.46
C ALA A 313 19.22 -13.36 -12.78
N LYS A 314 18.07 -13.68 -13.42
CA LYS A 314 17.58 -12.95 -14.59
C LYS A 314 17.10 -11.54 -14.21
N GLN A 315 16.33 -11.44 -13.12
CA GLN A 315 15.83 -10.16 -12.62
C GLN A 315 16.96 -9.22 -12.21
N GLU A 316 18.01 -9.74 -11.57
CA GLU A 316 19.20 -8.96 -11.23
C GLU A 316 19.87 -8.35 -12.47
N LYS A 317 20.03 -9.15 -13.54
CA LYS A 317 20.59 -8.67 -14.81
C LYS A 317 19.71 -7.63 -15.48
N GLU A 318 18.39 -7.75 -15.41
CA GLU A 318 17.45 -6.76 -15.94
C GLU A 318 17.52 -5.45 -15.16
N LEU A 319 17.50 -5.52 -13.82
CA LEU A 319 17.64 -4.35 -12.95
C LEU A 319 18.94 -3.59 -13.20
N LEU A 320 20.06 -4.29 -13.40
CA LEU A 320 21.34 -3.67 -13.73
C LEU A 320 21.31 -2.96 -15.10
N LYS A 321 20.61 -3.52 -16.09
CA LYS A 321 20.44 -2.88 -17.40
C LYS A 321 19.56 -1.63 -17.29
N GLU A 322 18.48 -1.72 -16.53
CA GLU A 322 17.57 -0.59 -16.30
C GLU A 322 18.24 0.53 -15.50
N SER A 323 19.02 0.21 -14.46
CA SER A 323 19.78 1.21 -13.70
C SER A 323 20.81 1.91 -14.59
N ALA A 324 21.49 1.17 -15.47
CA ALA A 324 22.41 1.75 -16.44
C ALA A 324 21.69 2.66 -17.46
N ARG A 325 20.48 2.28 -17.89
CA ARG A 325 19.64 3.11 -18.76
C ARG A 325 19.20 4.41 -18.06
N LEU A 326 18.71 4.31 -16.84
CA LEU A 326 18.31 5.48 -16.04
C LEU A 326 19.50 6.41 -15.79
N GLY A 327 20.70 5.87 -15.53
CA GLY A 327 21.92 6.67 -15.43
C GLY A 327 22.15 7.53 -16.68
N LYS A 328 22.01 6.95 -17.88
CA LYS A 328 22.12 7.69 -19.15
C LYS A 328 21.03 8.75 -19.31
N GLU A 329 19.80 8.48 -18.88
CA GLU A 329 18.71 9.45 -18.90
C GLU A 329 18.95 10.61 -17.93
N THR A 330 19.49 10.34 -16.73
CA THR A 330 19.87 11.40 -15.77
C THR A 330 20.99 12.29 -16.31
N GLU A 331 22.00 11.72 -16.97
CA GLU A 331 23.05 12.50 -17.62
C GLU A 331 22.50 13.38 -18.74
N ARG A 332 21.57 12.86 -19.54
CA ARG A 332 20.88 13.61 -20.59
C ARG A 332 20.07 14.77 -20.03
N LEU A 333 19.32 14.55 -18.95
CA LEU A 333 18.56 15.60 -18.27
C LEU A 333 19.49 16.65 -17.64
N GLY A 334 20.63 16.22 -17.10
CA GLY A 334 21.67 17.14 -16.61
C GLY A 334 22.21 18.07 -17.70
N LYS A 335 22.43 17.55 -18.91
CA LYS A 335 22.84 18.36 -20.07
C LYS A 335 21.77 19.37 -20.46
N VAL A 336 20.51 18.95 -20.56
CA VAL A 336 19.37 19.84 -20.88
C VAL A 336 19.20 20.93 -19.80
N ALA A 337 19.33 20.57 -18.53
CA ALA A 337 19.28 21.52 -17.42
C ALA A 337 20.43 22.54 -17.48
N GLY A 338 21.65 22.09 -17.80
CA GLY A 338 22.81 22.95 -18.00
C GLY A 338 22.66 23.91 -19.17
N GLU A 339 22.10 23.45 -20.30
CA GLU A 339 21.76 24.30 -21.44
C GLU A 339 20.66 25.31 -21.10
N GLY A 340 19.63 24.90 -20.34
CA GLY A 340 18.60 25.79 -19.83
C GLY A 340 19.17 26.88 -18.93
N ALA A 341 20.05 26.52 -18.00
CA ALA A 341 20.73 27.48 -17.11
C ALA A 341 21.59 28.49 -17.88
N ARG A 342 22.27 28.06 -18.95
CA ARG A 342 23.03 28.96 -19.84
C ARG A 342 22.11 29.95 -20.57
N ARG A 343 20.99 29.47 -21.15
CA ARG A 343 20.02 30.35 -21.80
C ARG A 343 19.36 31.34 -20.85
N VAL A 344 19.07 30.92 -19.62
CA VAL A 344 18.53 31.84 -18.58
C VAL A 344 19.57 32.88 -18.19
N LYS A 345 20.86 32.51 -18.12
CA LYS A 345 21.96 33.46 -17.89
C LYS A 345 22.12 34.45 -19.06
N GLU A 346 21.95 33.99 -20.29
CA GLU A 346 21.92 34.86 -21.48
C GLU A 346 20.73 35.82 -21.47
N LEU A 347 19.55 35.39 -20.99
CA LEU A 347 18.39 36.25 -20.80
C LEU A 347 18.58 37.26 -19.66
N GLY A 348 19.26 36.87 -18.57
CA GLY A 348 19.66 37.81 -17.51
C GLY A 348 20.60 38.90 -18.00
N ASN A 349 21.42 38.61 -19.02
CA ASN A 349 22.23 39.62 -19.71
C ASN A 349 21.36 40.63 -20.49
N VAL A 350 20.18 40.26 -21.00
CA VAL A 350 19.28 41.19 -21.70
C VAL A 350 18.68 42.23 -20.75
N GLN A 351 18.46 41.87 -19.48
CA GLN A 351 18.00 42.80 -18.45
C GLN A 351 19.09 43.84 -18.12
N ASN A 352 20.35 43.42 -18.05
CA ASN A 352 21.48 44.34 -17.92
C ASN A 352 21.66 45.25 -19.16
N TRP A 353 21.38 44.73 -20.37
CA TRP A 353 21.38 45.54 -21.59
C TRP A 353 20.23 46.57 -21.61
N ALA A 354 19.07 46.22 -21.08
CA ALA A 354 17.95 47.14 -20.93
C ALA A 354 18.30 48.28 -19.95
N GLU A 355 18.95 47.98 -18.83
CA GLU A 355 19.40 49.00 -17.88
C GLU A 355 20.48 49.92 -18.45
N VAL A 356 21.42 49.39 -19.25
CA VAL A 356 22.42 50.21 -19.95
C VAL A 356 21.77 51.11 -21.00
N LEU A 357 20.83 50.58 -21.79
CA LEU A 357 20.10 51.36 -22.78
C LEU A 357 19.29 52.48 -22.15
N GLU A 358 18.61 52.25 -21.02
CA GLU A 358 17.87 53.29 -20.31
C GLU A 358 18.79 54.42 -19.82
N ARG A 359 19.98 54.09 -19.31
CA ARG A 359 20.99 55.10 -18.94
C ARG A 359 21.49 55.88 -20.15
N ASP A 360 21.77 55.20 -21.25
CA ASP A 360 22.24 55.85 -22.49
C ASP A 360 21.15 56.76 -23.08
N PHE A 361 19.87 56.37 -23.02
CA PHE A 361 18.75 57.22 -23.42
C PHE A 361 18.56 58.43 -22.49
N LEU A 362 18.75 58.28 -21.18
CA LEU A 362 18.74 59.39 -20.23
C LEU A 362 19.86 60.40 -20.51
N VAL A 363 21.08 59.91 -20.74
CA VAL A 363 22.22 60.76 -21.10
C VAL A 363 21.99 61.44 -22.44
N LEU A 364 21.50 60.71 -23.45
CA LEU A 364 21.19 61.29 -24.75
C LEU A 364 20.07 62.35 -24.66
N GLY A 365 19.04 62.10 -23.85
CA GLY A 365 17.97 63.06 -23.58
C GLY A 365 18.48 64.33 -22.90
N GLU A 366 19.38 64.20 -21.92
CA GLU A 366 20.03 65.34 -21.27
C GLU A 366 20.97 66.09 -22.23
N THR A 367 21.68 65.36 -23.10
CA THR A 367 22.55 65.97 -24.11
C THR A 367 21.72 66.73 -25.15
N ILE A 368 20.57 66.20 -25.55
CA ILE A 368 19.60 66.89 -26.41
C ILE A 368 19.00 68.10 -25.69
N ARG A 369 18.68 67.99 -24.39
CA ARG A 369 18.18 69.11 -23.57
C ARG A 369 19.20 70.25 -23.51
N LEU A 370 20.48 69.92 -23.33
CA LEU A 370 21.58 70.89 -23.31
C LEU A 370 21.85 71.47 -24.71
N ALA A 371 21.82 70.63 -25.76
CA ALA A 371 22.02 71.07 -27.14
C ALA A 371 20.86 71.93 -27.68
N ASN A 372 19.63 71.72 -27.18
CA ASN A 372 18.44 72.48 -27.59
C ASN A 372 18.22 73.77 -26.76
N GLY A 373 19.23 74.20 -25.99
CA GLY A 373 19.31 75.58 -25.47
C GLY A 373 18.48 75.92 -24.23
N GLY A 374 18.33 74.99 -23.27
CA GLY A 374 17.64 75.26 -22.01
C GLY A 374 18.51 75.89 -20.91
N TRP A 375 18.91 77.16 -21.07
CA TRP A 375 19.42 78.01 -19.99
C TRP A 375 18.33 78.98 -19.51
N SER A 376 17.78 78.75 -18.32
CA SER A 376 16.94 79.73 -17.60
C SER A 376 17.14 79.51 -16.10
N GLY A 377 17.78 80.47 -15.44
CA GLY A 377 17.94 80.52 -13.99
C GLY A 377 17.40 81.85 -13.43
N SER A 378 16.89 81.77 -12.19
CA SER A 378 16.46 82.81 -11.21
C SER A 378 15.26 83.71 -11.62
N GLU A 379 14.28 84.04 -10.78
CA GLU A 379 14.35 84.47 -9.36
C GLU A 379 12.95 84.56 -8.69
N SER A 380 12.93 84.51 -7.34
CA SER A 380 12.00 85.15 -6.37
C SER A 380 10.47 84.92 -6.36
N GLY A 381 9.95 84.45 -5.21
CA GLY A 381 9.02 85.26 -4.38
C GLY A 381 7.49 84.98 -4.39
N SER A 382 7.01 84.43 -3.26
CA SER A 382 5.78 84.82 -2.53
C SER A 382 4.41 84.14 -2.80
N ALA A 383 4.05 83.26 -1.85
CA ALA A 383 2.84 83.23 -0.99
C ALA A 383 1.42 82.89 -1.51
N GLY A 384 0.79 81.95 -0.77
CA GLY A 384 -0.66 81.68 -0.65
C GLY A 384 -0.87 80.22 -0.17
N SER A 385 -0.92 79.93 1.14
CA SER A 385 -2.14 79.85 2.00
C SER A 385 -3.25 79.03 1.32
N TRP A 386 -3.81 77.94 1.85
CA TRP A 386 -4.63 77.83 3.07
C TRP A 386 -4.55 76.41 3.69
N GLU A 387 -4.83 76.37 4.99
CA GLU A 387 -4.79 75.25 5.95
C GLU A 387 -5.91 74.20 5.75
N THR A 388 -5.74 73.00 6.35
CA THR A 388 -6.74 72.35 7.23
C THR A 388 -6.15 71.07 7.87
N GLU A 389 -5.78 71.24 9.15
CA GLU A 389 -6.16 70.44 10.33
C GLU A 389 -5.58 69.03 10.59
N SER A 390 -5.35 68.81 11.88
CA SER A 390 -4.50 67.82 12.54
C SER A 390 -5.26 67.18 13.68
N GLU A 391 -5.26 65.85 13.77
CA GLU A 391 -5.40 65.03 15.00
C GLU A 391 -4.81 63.65 14.64
N GLY A 392 -3.99 62.93 15.42
CA GLY A 392 -3.52 63.04 16.80
C GLY A 392 -3.11 61.62 17.26
N GLY A 393 -1.97 61.49 17.94
CA GLY A 393 -1.57 60.32 18.76
C GLY A 393 -0.79 59.18 18.08
N GLU A 394 0.18 58.49 18.69
CA GLU A 394 1.11 58.71 19.81
C GLU A 394 1.98 57.42 19.88
N GLY A 395 3.25 57.56 20.26
CA GLY A 395 4.12 56.47 20.76
C GLY A 395 4.81 55.58 19.71
N ASP A 396 6.06 55.12 19.86
CA ASP A 396 7.05 55.22 20.93
C ASP A 396 8.37 54.60 20.40
N VAL A 397 9.52 55.13 20.85
CA VAL A 397 10.88 54.55 21.02
C VAL A 397 11.38 53.49 20.00
N GLY A 398 12.51 53.63 19.30
CA GLY A 398 13.81 54.12 19.75
C GLY A 398 14.79 52.95 19.85
N THR A 399 15.75 52.82 18.92
CA THR A 399 16.90 51.90 19.05
C THR A 399 18.17 52.55 18.51
N LYS A 400 18.93 53.19 19.40
CA LYS A 400 20.39 53.04 19.51
C LYS A 400 20.59 51.74 20.32
N GLY A 401 21.54 50.85 20.10
CA GLY A 401 22.80 50.86 19.39
C GLY A 401 23.75 50.01 20.25
N LEU A 402 24.49 49.10 19.58
CA LEU A 402 25.69 48.40 20.10
C LEU A 402 25.37 47.35 21.22
N ASP A 403 25.99 46.19 21.37
CA ASP A 403 27.14 45.49 20.79
C ASP A 403 27.10 44.05 21.37
N GLY A 404 27.61 43.04 20.66
CA GLY A 404 27.66 41.67 21.20
C GLY A 404 27.78 40.58 20.12
N GLU A 405 29.01 40.31 19.74
CA GLU A 405 29.51 39.37 18.75
C GLU A 405 29.09 37.91 18.96
N GLY A 406 28.99 37.17 17.86
CA GLY A 406 28.72 35.73 17.83
C GLY A 406 28.69 35.15 16.41
N ASP A 407 29.78 35.38 15.66
CA ASP A 407 30.54 34.38 14.89
C ASP A 407 29.76 33.22 14.22
N VAL A 408 29.74 33.16 12.88
CA VAL A 408 30.34 32.07 12.06
C VAL A 408 30.44 32.56 10.61
N ASP A 409 31.63 33.00 10.22
CA ASP A 409 32.02 33.21 8.83
C ASP A 409 32.09 31.88 8.06
N MET A 410 31.60 31.90 6.82
CA MET A 410 31.63 30.81 5.88
C MET A 410 32.74 31.10 4.85
N ASP A 411 33.95 30.65 5.17
CA ASP A 411 35.07 30.57 4.23
C ASP A 411 35.81 29.26 4.44
N GLY A 412 36.10 28.55 3.34
CA GLY A 412 36.89 27.32 3.41
C GLY A 412 36.72 26.41 2.19
N ALA A 413 37.27 26.85 1.06
CA ALA A 413 37.60 25.95 -0.04
C ALA A 413 38.56 24.86 0.48
N GLU A 414 38.14 23.59 0.45
CA GLU A 414 39.04 22.47 0.68
C GLU A 414 39.04 21.52 -0.52
N ALA A 415 40.24 21.33 -1.05
CA ALA A 415 40.58 20.44 -2.12
C ALA A 415 40.33 18.98 -1.72
N THR A 416 39.42 18.30 -2.41
CA THR A 416 39.30 16.84 -2.29
C THR A 416 40.41 16.17 -3.09
N LYS A 417 41.47 15.80 -2.37
CA LYS A 417 42.48 14.81 -2.71
C LYS A 417 41.82 13.54 -3.29
N LYS A 418 42.35 13.09 -4.43
CA LYS A 418 42.20 11.71 -4.92
C LYS A 418 42.70 10.76 -3.83
N LEU A 419 41.84 9.84 -3.41
CA LEU A 419 42.24 8.66 -2.66
C LEU A 419 42.22 7.48 -3.63
N ASP A 420 43.41 7.06 -4.05
CA ASP A 420 43.65 5.76 -4.65
C ASP A 420 43.38 4.70 -3.58
N VAL A 421 42.44 3.78 -3.86
CA VAL A 421 42.28 2.56 -3.08
C VAL A 421 42.80 1.41 -3.93
N ASP A 422 43.93 0.91 -3.46
CA ASP A 422 44.66 -0.29 -3.80
C ASP A 422 43.71 -1.50 -4.05
N ALA A 423 43.63 -1.93 -5.30
CA ALA A 423 43.01 -3.20 -5.66
C ALA A 423 44.12 -4.26 -5.77
N GLY A 424 44.06 -5.19 -4.82
CA GLY A 424 45.00 -6.29 -4.65
C GLY A 424 45.30 -7.04 -5.95
N LYS A 425 46.61 -7.21 -6.13
CA LYS A 425 47.28 -8.05 -7.11
C LYS A 425 47.08 -9.51 -6.69
N GLU A 426 46.24 -10.26 -7.40
CA GLU A 426 46.28 -11.72 -7.38
C GLU A 426 46.68 -12.22 -8.77
N LEU A 427 47.67 -13.09 -8.75
CA LEU A 427 48.40 -13.69 -9.86
C LEU A 427 47.50 -14.75 -10.51
N ASP A 428 47.42 -14.76 -11.83
CA ASP A 428 47.16 -16.00 -12.57
C ASP A 428 47.94 -16.00 -13.89
N ASP A 429 48.59 -17.14 -14.08
CA ASP A 429 49.71 -17.47 -14.96
C ASP A 429 49.25 -17.68 -16.41
N ASN A 430 49.97 -17.09 -17.37
CA ASN A 430 49.69 -17.22 -18.80
C ASN A 430 50.59 -18.30 -19.40
N GLY A 431 50.16 -19.56 -19.28
CA GLY A 431 50.77 -20.71 -19.94
C GLY A 431 50.36 -20.82 -21.41
N LYS A 432 51.28 -20.48 -22.31
CA LYS A 432 51.23 -20.84 -23.73
C LYS A 432 51.24 -22.37 -23.90
N GLY A 433 50.24 -22.92 -24.58
CA GLY A 433 50.22 -24.29 -25.09
C GLY A 433 49.71 -24.31 -26.52
N LYS A 434 50.60 -24.65 -27.45
CA LYS A 434 50.37 -24.88 -28.89
C LYS A 434 50.14 -26.39 -29.09
N GLU A 435 49.61 -26.78 -30.26
CA GLU A 435 49.43 -28.16 -30.78
C GLU A 435 48.12 -28.85 -30.38
N THR A 436 47.39 -29.61 -31.22
CA THR A 436 47.62 -30.18 -32.57
C THR A 436 46.27 -30.59 -33.19
N ALA A 437 46.26 -30.77 -34.52
CA ALA A 437 45.13 -31.21 -35.33
C ALA A 437 44.94 -32.75 -35.37
N ALA A 438 43.69 -33.20 -35.52
CA ALA A 438 43.19 -34.41 -36.22
C ALA A 438 41.65 -34.39 -36.08
N LEU A 439 40.77 -34.30 -37.08
CA LEU A 439 40.59 -34.96 -38.39
C LEU A 439 40.08 -36.41 -38.29
N GLU A 440 38.74 -36.58 -38.29
CA GLU A 440 37.95 -37.69 -38.86
C GLU A 440 36.47 -37.54 -38.41
N THR A 441 35.38 -37.90 -39.10
CA THR A 441 35.00 -38.09 -40.50
C THR A 441 33.46 -38.17 -40.51
N GLN A 442 32.87 -37.91 -41.67
CA GLN A 442 31.46 -37.94 -42.08
C GLN A 442 30.59 -39.11 -41.57
N ALA A 443 29.29 -38.83 -41.37
CA ALA A 443 28.14 -39.63 -41.81
C ALA A 443 26.86 -38.78 -41.65
N GLN A 444 26.36 -38.14 -42.72
CA GLN A 444 25.24 -38.58 -43.57
C GLN A 444 23.91 -38.88 -42.85
N SER A 445 22.91 -38.08 -43.23
CA SER A 445 21.46 -38.22 -43.01
C SER A 445 20.93 -39.56 -43.56
N PRO A 446 19.70 -39.98 -43.20
CA PRO A 446 18.60 -39.58 -44.07
C PRO A 446 17.29 -39.21 -43.37
N GLU A 447 16.55 -38.36 -44.08
CA GLU A 447 15.13 -38.07 -43.93
C GLU A 447 14.28 -39.35 -43.92
N GLN A 448 13.23 -39.36 -43.10
CA GLN A 448 11.99 -40.05 -43.43
C GLN A 448 10.80 -39.12 -43.17
N GLN A 449 10.21 -38.71 -44.28
CA GLN A 449 8.88 -38.14 -44.41
C GLN A 449 7.84 -39.27 -44.25
N LEU A 450 6.71 -38.96 -43.63
CA LEU A 450 5.45 -39.68 -43.85
C LEU A 450 4.34 -38.63 -43.95
N GLU A 451 3.89 -38.40 -45.18
CA GLU A 451 2.61 -37.81 -45.53
C GLU A 451 1.45 -38.68 -45.02
N VAL A 452 0.30 -38.06 -44.70
CA VAL A 452 -0.98 -38.34 -45.38
C VAL A 452 -1.85 -37.07 -45.37
N VAL A 453 -1.99 -36.45 -46.55
CA VAL A 453 -3.23 -36.01 -47.25
C VAL A 453 -4.40 -35.53 -46.36
N GLY A 454 -5.03 -34.36 -46.51
CA GLY A 454 -5.31 -33.53 -47.69
C GLY A 454 -6.82 -33.26 -47.73
N GLY A 455 -7.27 -32.04 -48.06
CA GLY A 455 -8.68 -31.77 -48.36
C GLY A 455 -9.19 -30.39 -47.99
N SER A 456 -8.86 -29.39 -48.81
CA SER A 456 -9.61 -28.13 -48.90
C SER A 456 -10.57 -28.20 -50.10
N SER A 457 -11.72 -27.55 -49.96
CA SER A 457 -12.62 -27.04 -51.00
C SER A 457 -13.58 -28.00 -51.69
N THR A 458 -14.89 -27.71 -51.59
CA THR A 458 -15.75 -27.37 -52.74
C THR A 458 -17.14 -26.94 -52.30
N ALA A 459 -17.59 -25.80 -52.84
CA ALA A 459 -18.98 -25.42 -52.93
C ALA A 459 -19.68 -26.30 -53.99
N THR A 460 -20.94 -26.66 -53.77
CA THR A 460 -21.87 -27.05 -54.85
C THR A 460 -23.30 -26.70 -54.43
N ILE A 461 -24.01 -26.24 -55.45
CA ILE A 461 -25.34 -25.63 -55.54
C ILE A 461 -26.44 -26.70 -55.53
N GLY A 462 -27.62 -26.32 -55.04
CA GLY A 462 -28.91 -26.90 -55.42
C GLY A 462 -29.95 -26.77 -54.30
N SER A 463 -31.23 -26.42 -54.49
CA SER A 463 -32.03 -25.85 -55.58
C SER A 463 -33.48 -26.05 -55.12
N GLY A 464 -34.32 -25.01 -55.22
CA GLY A 464 -35.78 -25.11 -55.12
C GLY A 464 -36.31 -25.26 -53.68
N SER A 465 -37.37 -24.60 -53.24
CA SER A 465 -38.48 -23.99 -53.96
C SER A 465 -39.32 -23.18 -52.98
N ASP A 466 -39.54 -21.89 -53.26
CA ASP A 466 -40.81 -21.24 -52.94
C ASP A 466 -41.94 -21.97 -53.71
N PRO A 467 -43.19 -21.93 -53.24
CA PRO A 467 -44.02 -20.85 -53.75
C PRO A 467 -45.03 -20.27 -52.73
N SER A 468 -45.14 -18.95 -52.80
CA SER A 468 -46.37 -18.20 -53.08
C SER A 468 -47.51 -18.09 -52.04
N PHE A 469 -47.82 -16.81 -51.76
CA PHE A 469 -49.15 -16.18 -51.80
C PHE A 469 -50.26 -16.70 -50.86
N SER A 470 -50.69 -15.83 -49.94
CA SER A 470 -52.00 -15.17 -50.08
C SER A 470 -52.18 -14.04 -49.06
N SER A 471 -52.41 -12.85 -49.60
CA SER A 471 -53.02 -11.67 -48.96
C SER A 471 -54.52 -11.90 -48.76
N VAL A 472 -55.07 -11.67 -47.56
CA VAL A 472 -56.49 -11.29 -47.28
C VAL A 472 -56.51 -10.62 -45.88
N HIS A 473 -56.61 -9.30 -45.77
CA HIS A 473 -57.83 -8.48 -45.60
C HIS A 473 -58.50 -8.50 -44.20
N THR A 474 -58.55 -7.31 -43.61
CA THR A 474 -59.72 -6.66 -42.98
C THR A 474 -59.84 -6.59 -41.45
N ALA A 475 -60.17 -5.37 -41.04
CA ALA A 475 -60.53 -4.80 -39.76
C ALA A 475 -61.62 -5.51 -38.94
N ASN A 476 -61.58 -5.32 -37.61
CA ASN A 476 -62.65 -4.76 -36.77
C ASN A 476 -62.15 -4.62 -35.32
N SER A 477 -62.19 -3.41 -34.74
CA SER A 477 -63.30 -2.86 -33.92
C SER A 477 -63.43 -3.47 -32.52
N THR A 478 -63.03 -2.67 -31.53
CA THR A 478 -63.82 -2.18 -30.39
C THR A 478 -64.36 -3.15 -29.31
N ILE A 479 -64.31 -2.64 -28.06
CA ILE A 479 -65.07 -3.02 -26.84
C ILE A 479 -64.46 -4.22 -26.09
N SER A 480 -64.09 -4.16 -24.81
CA SER A 480 -64.59 -3.38 -23.67
C SER A 480 -63.52 -3.13 -22.61
#